data_AF-A0A3N9TZ65-F1
#
_entry.id   AF-A0A3N9TZ65-F1
#
_cell.length_a   1.000
_cell.length_b   1.000
_cell.length_c   1.000
_cell.angle_alpha   90.00
_cell.angle_beta   90.00
_cell.angle_gamma   90.00
#
_symmetry.space_group_name_H-M   'P 1'
#
loop_
_entity.id
_entity.type
_entity.pdbx_description
1 polymer ?
#
loop_
_entity_poly.entity_id
_entity_poly.type
_entity_poly.pdbx_seq_one_letter_code
_entity_poly.pdbx_strand_id
1 'polypeptide(L)'
;MRLKLVDPDPVTVVVTALGAISSIVTLLSYYENRVEKRQLKEKEKRVLQTHIVEHTSIIESSVSIIHGSIFKLRVFINIAQRQKGLVVNSPTRKVQFTFGAISLFLSEKQFEEFKQNHLVVCKESSKVIESVYSLTKVLYEYGVDFPQALTEKLSQLKELANKVAFEQMEFAQGIDAYEALIELTKDVSRQLKVSLTSKPHRSPPMTPSM
;
A
#
# COMPACT_ATOMS: atom_id res chain seq x y z
N MET A 1 9.91 -16.23 39.73
CA MET A 1 9.90 -14.88 39.14
C MET A 1 8.76 -14.84 38.12
N ARG A 2 7.73 -13.98 38.29
CA ARG A 2 6.60 -13.92 37.34
C ARG A 2 7.07 -13.19 36.07
N LEU A 3 6.94 -13.83 34.92
CA LEU A 3 7.18 -13.20 33.62
C LEU A 3 6.18 -12.04 33.44
N LYS A 4 6.68 -10.81 33.28
CA LYS A 4 5.86 -9.65 32.95
C LYS A 4 5.48 -9.74 31.47
N LEU A 5 4.20 -9.90 31.19
CA LEU A 5 3.64 -9.92 29.84
C LEU A 5 3.06 -8.54 29.51
N VAL A 6 3.24 -8.10 28.28
CA VAL A 6 2.70 -6.85 27.73
C VAL A 6 1.76 -7.19 26.59
N ASP A 7 0.61 -6.50 26.51
CA ASP A 7 -0.40 -6.67 25.45
C ASP A 7 -0.41 -5.46 24.52
N PRO A 8 0.46 -5.38 23.49
CA PRO A 8 0.35 -4.35 22.47
C PRO A 8 -0.83 -4.63 21.54
N ASP A 9 -1.54 -3.57 21.14
CA ASP A 9 -2.60 -3.69 20.15
C ASP A 9 -2.03 -3.74 18.70
N PRO A 10 -2.07 -4.91 18.02
CA PRO A 10 -1.54 -5.05 16.67
C PRO A 10 -2.33 -4.27 15.61
N VAL A 11 -3.55 -3.85 15.93
CA VAL A 11 -4.42 -3.05 15.05
C VAL A 11 -3.73 -1.78 14.59
N THR A 12 -2.98 -1.14 15.49
CA THR A 12 -2.27 0.11 15.21
C THR A 12 -1.34 -0.02 14.01
N VAL A 13 -0.58 -1.11 13.92
CA VAL A 13 0.33 -1.41 12.81
C VAL A 13 -0.45 -1.62 11.50
N VAL A 14 -1.54 -2.38 11.58
CA VAL A 14 -2.35 -2.81 10.43
C VAL A 14 -3.13 -1.63 9.83
N VAL A 15 -3.72 -0.78 10.68
CA VAL A 15 -4.42 0.45 10.27
C VAL A 15 -3.44 1.46 9.67
N THR A 16 -2.26 1.62 10.27
CA THR A 16 -1.22 2.52 9.75
C THR A 16 -0.78 2.12 8.34
N ALA A 17 -0.51 0.82 8.12
CA ALA A 17 -0.17 0.30 6.80
C ALA A 17 -1.30 0.48 5.78
N LEU A 18 -2.55 0.22 6.17
CA LEU A 18 -3.72 0.39 5.30
C LEU A 18 -3.93 1.85 4.90
N GLY A 19 -3.79 2.78 5.84
CA GLY A 19 -3.90 4.21 5.54
C GLY A 19 -2.87 4.65 4.50
N ALA A 20 -1.63 4.19 4.63
CA ALA A 20 -0.58 4.48 3.65
C ALA A 20 -0.86 3.88 2.28
N ILE A 21 -1.22 2.59 2.22
CA ILE A 21 -1.53 1.92 0.95
C ILE A 21 -2.75 2.57 0.27
N SER A 22 -3.80 2.84 1.05
CA SER A 22 -5.03 3.45 0.55
C SER A 22 -4.81 4.88 0.06
N SER A 23 -3.78 5.59 0.55
CA SER A 23 -3.47 6.94 0.09
C SER A 23 -3.20 6.98 -1.42
N ILE A 24 -2.67 5.91 -2.02
CA ILE A 24 -2.35 5.81 -3.46
C ILE A 24 -3.60 5.97 -4.32
N VAL A 25 -4.78 5.59 -3.80
CA VAL A 25 -6.07 5.80 -4.46
C VAL A 25 -6.37 7.29 -4.68
N THR A 26 -5.74 8.20 -3.95
CA THR A 26 -5.87 9.66 -4.16
C THR A 26 -5.44 10.08 -5.57
N LEU A 27 -4.57 9.30 -6.24
CA LEU A 27 -4.21 9.53 -7.64
C LEU A 27 -5.42 9.41 -8.57
N LEU A 28 -6.40 8.56 -8.24
CA LEU A 28 -7.65 8.44 -8.99
C LEU A 28 -8.49 9.72 -8.84
N SER A 29 -8.61 10.25 -7.63
CA SER A 29 -9.31 11.52 -7.37
C SER A 29 -8.68 12.67 -8.15
N TYR A 30 -7.36 12.69 -8.31
CA TYR A 30 -6.69 13.63 -9.23
C TYR A 30 -7.18 13.45 -10.67
N TYR A 31 -7.16 12.22 -11.18
CA TYR A 31 -7.55 11.93 -12.56
C TYR A 31 -8.98 12.38 -12.87
N GLU A 32 -9.91 12.14 -11.94
CA GLU A 32 -11.33 12.49 -12.06
C GLU A 32 -11.60 14.00 -12.06
N ASN A 33 -10.77 14.80 -11.38
CA ASN A 33 -11.01 16.23 -11.14
C ASN A 33 -10.10 17.17 -11.93
N ARG A 34 -9.32 16.66 -12.87
CA ARG A 34 -8.33 17.47 -13.61
C ARG A 34 -8.97 18.33 -14.69
N VAL A 35 -8.32 19.47 -14.93
CA VAL A 35 -8.59 20.35 -16.08
C VAL A 35 -7.48 20.14 -17.10
N GLU A 36 -7.82 19.99 -18.40
CA GLU A 36 -6.82 19.88 -19.47
C GLU A 36 -5.87 21.09 -19.43
N LYS A 37 -4.56 20.80 -19.43
CA LYS A 37 -3.50 21.82 -19.42
C LYS A 37 -2.67 21.78 -20.71
N ARG A 38 -2.00 22.90 -21.00
CA ARG A 38 -1.17 23.13 -22.19
C ARG A 38 -0.05 22.10 -22.37
N GLN A 39 0.40 21.95 -23.62
CA GLN A 39 1.56 21.14 -24.00
C GLN A 39 2.84 21.55 -23.25
N LEU A 40 3.53 20.55 -22.68
CA LEU A 40 4.77 20.70 -21.93
C LEU A 40 5.98 20.93 -22.85
N LYS A 41 6.92 21.76 -22.39
CA LYS A 41 8.25 21.86 -23.00
C LYS A 41 9.09 20.63 -22.65
N GLU A 42 10.06 20.28 -23.50
CA GLU A 42 10.92 19.11 -23.31
C GLU A 42 11.69 19.12 -21.96
N LYS A 43 12.10 20.31 -21.49
CA LYS A 43 12.75 20.47 -20.17
C LYS A 43 11.79 20.12 -19.01
N GLU A 44 10.55 20.58 -19.09
CA GLU A 44 9.50 20.31 -18.09
C GLU A 44 9.15 18.82 -18.09
N LYS A 45 9.11 18.19 -19.27
CA LYS A 45 8.90 16.75 -19.41
C LYS A 45 9.97 15.92 -18.71
N ARG A 46 11.25 16.30 -18.81
CA ARG A 46 12.33 15.61 -18.10
C ARG A 46 12.21 15.74 -16.58
N VAL A 47 11.89 16.94 -16.09
CA VAL A 47 11.67 17.18 -14.65
C VAL A 47 10.50 16.34 -14.14
N LEU A 48 9.37 16.35 -14.85
CA LEU A 48 8.21 15.50 -14.57
C LEU A 48 8.59 14.00 -14.50
N GLN A 49 9.33 13.50 -15.49
CA GLN A 49 9.76 12.09 -15.52
C GLN A 49 10.63 11.73 -14.32
N THR A 50 11.57 12.60 -13.93
CA THR A 50 12.41 12.39 -12.75
C THR A 50 11.55 12.29 -11.48
N HIS A 51 10.61 13.22 -11.28
CA HIS A 51 9.73 13.19 -10.12
C HIS A 51 8.84 11.95 -10.07
N ILE A 52 8.31 11.52 -11.22
CA ILE A 52 7.54 10.27 -11.31
C ILE A 52 8.40 9.09 -10.88
N VAL A 53 9.60 8.95 -11.45
CA VAL A 53 10.50 7.83 -11.13
C VAL A 53 10.88 7.84 -9.66
N GLU A 54 11.22 9.00 -9.11
CA GLU A 54 11.61 9.17 -7.71
C GLU A 54 10.48 8.74 -6.77
N HIS A 55 9.30 9.36 -6.89
CA HIS A 55 8.19 9.09 -5.98
C HIS A 55 7.63 7.68 -6.13
N THR A 56 7.51 7.15 -7.36
CA THR A 56 7.07 5.75 -7.56
C THR A 56 8.05 4.73 -6.99
N SER A 57 9.37 5.00 -7.07
CA SER A 57 10.38 4.10 -6.49
C SER A 57 10.38 4.16 -4.96
N ILE A 58 10.14 5.34 -4.36
CA ILE A 58 9.96 5.46 -2.91
C ILE A 58 8.71 4.69 -2.46
N ILE A 59 7.57 4.87 -3.15
CA ILE A 59 6.33 4.14 -2.86
C ILE A 59 6.56 2.62 -2.93
N GLU A 60 7.14 2.13 -4.02
CA GLU A 60 7.39 0.69 -4.23
C GLU A 60 8.30 0.08 -3.14
N SER A 61 9.40 0.76 -2.82
CA SER A 61 10.35 0.28 -1.80
C SER A 61 9.75 0.34 -0.38
N SER A 62 9.07 1.42 -0.01
CA SER A 62 8.41 1.55 1.29
C SER A 62 7.24 0.58 1.47
N VAL A 63 6.41 0.36 0.44
CA VAL A 63 5.35 -0.66 0.46
C VAL A 63 5.93 -2.06 0.63
N SER A 64 7.08 -2.35 0.01
CA SER A 64 7.77 -3.63 0.18
C SER A 64 8.31 -3.84 1.61
N ILE A 65 8.79 -2.78 2.26
CA ILE A 65 9.22 -2.85 3.68
C ILE A 65 8.00 -3.03 4.60
N ILE A 66 6.91 -2.29 4.36
CA ILE A 66 5.65 -2.45 5.09
C ILE A 66 5.16 -3.90 4.99
N HIS A 67 5.22 -4.50 3.80
CA HIS A 67 4.86 -5.90 3.59
C HIS A 67 5.67 -6.85 4.48
N GLY A 68 6.99 -6.70 4.49
CA GLY A 68 7.86 -7.51 5.36
C GLY A 68 7.54 -7.33 6.85
N SER A 69 7.18 -6.12 7.27
CA SER A 69 6.77 -5.84 8.66
C SER A 69 5.40 -6.41 9.04
N ILE A 70 4.43 -6.41 8.12
CA ILE A 70 3.13 -7.08 8.31
C ILE A 70 3.32 -8.59 8.38
N PHE A 71 4.19 -9.16 7.55
CA PHE A 71 4.53 -10.59 7.61
C PHE A 71 5.16 -10.96 8.96
N LYS A 72 6.06 -10.13 9.50
CA LYS A 72 6.60 -10.33 10.86
C LYS A 72 5.50 -10.29 11.92
N LEU A 73 4.55 -9.38 11.80
CA LEU A 73 3.40 -9.30 12.71
C LEU A 73 2.55 -10.59 12.67
N ARG A 74 2.32 -11.16 11.47
CA ARG A 74 1.67 -12.46 11.30
C ARG A 74 2.37 -13.56 12.10
N VAL A 75 3.70 -13.59 12.06
CA VAL A 75 4.51 -14.56 12.83
C VAL A 75 4.32 -14.37 14.34
N PHE A 76 4.35 -13.13 14.85
CA PHE A 76 4.09 -12.86 16.28
C PHE A 76 2.71 -13.35 16.72
N ILE A 77 1.67 -13.08 15.93
CA ILE A 77 0.31 -13.52 16.22
C ILE A 77 0.21 -15.04 16.24
N ASN A 78 0.79 -15.72 15.25
CA ASN A 78 0.79 -17.18 15.19
C ASN A 78 1.52 -17.83 16.38
N ILE A 79 2.64 -17.26 16.81
CA ILE A 79 3.39 -17.76 17.98
C ILE A 79 2.58 -17.55 19.26
N ALA A 80 1.98 -16.37 19.45
CA ALA A 80 1.19 -16.06 20.63
C ALA A 80 -0.07 -16.95 20.75
N GLN A 81 -0.71 -17.29 19.62
CA GLN A 81 -1.83 -18.24 19.60
C GLN A 81 -1.39 -19.64 20.05
N ARG A 82 -0.27 -20.16 19.53
CA ARG A 82 0.26 -21.48 19.92
C ARG A 82 0.62 -21.57 21.41
N GLN A 83 1.16 -20.50 21.99
CA GLN A 83 1.59 -20.47 23.40
C GLN A 83 0.44 -20.51 24.40
N LYS A 84 -0.76 -20.04 24.04
CA LYS A 84 -1.95 -20.09 24.92
C LYS A 84 -2.64 -21.47 24.97
N GLY A 85 -2.08 -22.51 24.34
CA GLY A 85 -2.79 -23.78 24.16
C GLY A 85 -4.01 -23.66 23.25
N LEU A 86 -4.17 -22.53 22.55
CA LEU A 86 -4.99 -22.44 21.34
C LEU A 86 -4.22 -23.18 20.24
N VAL A 87 -4.23 -24.51 20.34
CA VAL A 87 -3.96 -25.35 19.20
C VAL A 87 -4.96 -24.89 18.14
N VAL A 88 -4.45 -24.27 17.07
CA VAL A 88 -5.23 -23.99 15.87
C VAL A 88 -5.49 -25.32 15.16
N ASN A 89 -6.16 -26.24 15.85
CA ASN A 89 -6.79 -27.45 15.32
C ASN A 89 -8.32 -27.31 15.38
N SER A 90 -8.85 -26.21 15.93
CA SER A 90 -10.22 -25.81 15.65
C SER A 90 -10.17 -24.97 14.38
N PRO A 91 -10.97 -25.31 13.33
CA PRO A 91 -10.96 -24.55 12.09
C PRO A 91 -11.15 -23.09 12.44
N THR A 92 -10.23 -22.24 11.98
CA THR A 92 -10.20 -20.77 12.10
C THR A 92 -11.47 -20.07 11.56
N ARG A 93 -12.50 -20.85 11.19
CA ARG A 93 -13.71 -20.51 10.43
C ARG A 93 -14.84 -19.80 11.19
N LYS A 94 -14.61 -19.30 12.42
CA LYS A 94 -15.69 -18.63 13.20
C LYS A 94 -15.24 -17.52 14.15
N VAL A 95 -13.99 -17.05 14.08
CA VAL A 95 -13.60 -15.86 14.84
C VAL A 95 -13.61 -14.68 13.88
N GLN A 96 -14.68 -13.88 13.96
CA GLN A 96 -14.77 -12.62 13.24
C GLN A 96 -13.58 -11.76 13.66
N PHE A 97 -12.72 -11.40 12.70
CA PHE A 97 -11.72 -10.37 12.89
C PHE A 97 -12.48 -9.06 13.04
N THR A 98 -12.63 -8.66 14.30
CA THR A 98 -12.98 -7.29 14.63
C THR A 98 -11.66 -6.61 14.97
N PHE A 99 -11.35 -5.51 14.29
CA PHE A 99 -10.23 -4.64 14.70
C PHE A 99 -10.37 -4.35 16.21
N GLY A 100 -9.40 -4.83 17.01
CA GLY A 100 -9.35 -4.69 18.48
C GLY A 100 -9.54 -6.00 19.27
N ALA A 101 -9.84 -7.12 18.60
CA ALA A 101 -10.11 -8.41 19.27
C ALA A 101 -8.87 -9.30 19.50
N ILE A 102 -7.67 -8.87 19.08
CA ILE A 102 -6.43 -9.67 19.20
C ILE A 102 -5.62 -9.21 20.41
N SER A 103 -5.60 -10.03 21.47
CA SER A 103 -4.68 -9.86 22.60
C SER A 103 -3.38 -10.64 22.39
N LEU A 104 -2.28 -9.91 22.21
CA LEU A 104 -0.92 -10.40 22.02
C LEU A 104 -0.16 -10.36 23.35
N PHE A 105 -0.12 -11.44 24.11
CA PHE A 105 0.69 -11.44 25.33
C PHE A 105 2.15 -11.72 25.00
N LEU A 106 2.98 -10.68 25.03
CA LEU A 106 4.40 -10.73 24.67
C LEU A 106 5.28 -10.62 25.92
N SER A 107 6.40 -11.35 25.93
CA SER A 107 7.51 -11.06 26.84
C SER A 107 8.12 -9.69 26.56
N GLU A 108 8.85 -9.11 27.50
CA GLU A 108 9.51 -7.81 27.34
C GLU A 108 10.40 -7.74 26.08
N LYS A 109 11.16 -8.81 25.80
CA LYS A 109 11.97 -8.89 24.57
C LYS A 109 11.11 -8.86 23.31
N GLN A 110 10.04 -9.66 23.27
CA GLN A 110 9.11 -9.69 22.13
C GLN A 110 8.37 -8.36 21.96
N PHE A 111 8.05 -7.68 23.05
CA PHE A 111 7.43 -6.36 23.01
C PHE A 111 8.36 -5.29 22.42
N GLU A 112 9.66 -5.31 22.74
CA GLU A 112 10.60 -4.40 22.11
C GLU A 112 10.74 -4.70 20.61
N GLU A 113 10.79 -5.96 20.19
CA GLU A 113 10.78 -6.34 18.77
C GLU A 113 9.49 -5.88 18.05
N PHE A 114 8.33 -6.02 18.69
CA PHE A 114 7.06 -5.50 18.19
C PHE A 114 7.11 -3.99 18.02
N LYS A 115 7.61 -3.26 19.02
CA LYS A 115 7.73 -1.80 19.00
C LYS A 115 8.63 -1.33 17.86
N GLN A 116 9.79 -1.99 17.67
CA GLN A 116 10.66 -1.68 16.53
C GLN A 116 9.95 -1.95 15.19
N ASN A 117 9.17 -3.03 15.08
CA ASN A 117 8.38 -3.30 13.88
C ASN A 117 7.32 -2.22 13.64
N HIS A 118 6.62 -1.77 14.68
CA HIS A 118 5.63 -0.71 14.59
C HIS A 118 6.27 0.61 14.13
N LEU A 119 7.41 1.00 14.70
CA LEU A 119 8.13 2.22 14.30
C LEU A 119 8.56 2.18 12.83
N VAL A 120 9.00 1.02 12.33
CA VAL A 120 9.31 0.83 10.90
C VAL A 120 8.06 1.05 10.05
N VAL A 121 6.93 0.44 10.41
CA VAL A 121 5.67 0.62 9.67
C VAL A 121 5.24 2.09 9.66
N CYS A 122 5.30 2.79 10.79
CA CYS A 122 4.99 4.22 10.84
C CYS A 122 5.88 5.04 9.91
N LYS A 123 7.20 4.84 9.99
CA LYS A 123 8.17 5.59 9.18
C LYS A 123 7.94 5.38 7.69
N GLU A 124 7.79 4.13 7.25
CA GLU A 124 7.59 3.82 5.83
C GLU A 124 6.21 4.24 5.35
N SER A 125 5.19 4.17 6.21
CA SER A 125 3.85 4.67 5.91
C SER A 125 3.83 6.17 5.64
N SER A 126 4.54 6.96 6.46
CA SER A 126 4.70 8.41 6.22
C SER A 126 5.35 8.69 4.87
N LYS A 127 6.42 7.97 4.50
CA LYS A 127 7.09 8.14 3.20
C LYS A 127 6.19 7.84 2.02
N VAL A 128 5.36 6.79 2.10
CA VAL A 128 4.38 6.45 1.07
C VAL A 128 3.41 7.62 0.91
N ILE A 129 2.80 8.07 2.01
CA ILE A 129 1.81 9.15 2.00
C ILE A 129 2.41 10.45 1.42
N GLU A 130 3.58 10.87 1.90
CA GLU A 130 4.29 12.05 1.41
C GLU A 130 4.63 11.96 -0.09
N SER A 131 5.08 10.79 -0.54
CA SER A 131 5.42 10.56 -1.95
C SER A 131 4.18 10.55 -2.83
N VAL A 132 3.06 9.99 -2.36
CA VAL A 132 1.79 10.02 -3.09
C VAL A 132 1.28 11.44 -3.25
N TYR A 133 1.29 12.25 -2.19
CA TYR A 133 0.85 13.64 -2.28
C TYR A 133 1.78 14.47 -3.18
N SER A 134 3.09 14.25 -3.09
CA SER A 134 4.07 14.91 -3.95
C SER A 134 3.86 14.53 -5.42
N LEU A 135 3.66 13.24 -5.71
CA LEU A 135 3.34 12.75 -7.05
C LEU A 135 2.02 13.34 -7.56
N THR A 136 0.98 13.34 -6.74
CA THR A 136 -0.34 13.92 -7.09
C THR A 136 -0.20 15.40 -7.47
N LYS A 137 0.56 16.17 -6.69
CA LYS A 137 0.83 17.58 -6.97
C LYS A 137 1.56 17.77 -8.30
N VAL A 138 2.59 16.97 -8.55
CA VAL A 138 3.36 17.01 -9.81
C VAL A 138 2.45 16.67 -11.00
N LEU A 139 1.65 15.62 -10.91
CA LEU A 139 0.72 15.23 -11.97
C LEU A 139 -0.31 16.34 -12.24
N TYR A 140 -0.83 16.96 -11.18
CA TYR A 140 -1.74 18.11 -11.28
C TYR A 140 -1.10 19.33 -11.91
N GLU A 141 0.13 19.68 -11.53
CA GLU A 141 0.87 20.81 -12.08
C GLU A 141 1.02 20.67 -13.60
N TYR A 142 1.40 19.48 -14.05
CA TYR A 142 1.73 19.19 -15.45
C TYR A 142 0.59 18.60 -16.29
N GLY A 143 -0.59 18.34 -15.72
CA GLY A 143 -1.78 17.89 -16.44
C GLY A 143 -1.63 16.51 -17.10
N VAL A 144 -1.04 15.55 -16.39
CA VAL A 144 -0.70 14.23 -16.95
C VAL A 144 -1.94 13.33 -17.10
N ASP A 145 -2.08 12.71 -18.27
CA ASP A 145 -3.06 11.65 -18.56
C ASP A 145 -2.67 10.29 -17.99
N PHE A 146 -3.65 9.59 -17.44
CA PHE A 146 -3.51 8.17 -17.12
C PHE A 146 -4.09 7.33 -18.26
N PRO A 147 -3.37 6.28 -18.71
CA PRO A 147 -3.97 5.27 -19.57
C PRO A 147 -5.15 4.61 -18.86
N GLN A 148 -6.18 4.22 -19.61
CA GLN A 148 -7.36 3.55 -19.07
C GLN A 148 -7.01 2.35 -18.17
N ALA A 149 -6.03 1.53 -18.58
CA ALA A 149 -5.57 0.39 -17.79
C ALA A 149 -5.06 0.76 -16.39
N LEU A 150 -4.39 1.91 -16.24
CA LEU A 150 -3.91 2.39 -14.94
C LEU A 150 -5.10 2.87 -14.08
N THR A 151 -6.06 3.56 -14.69
CA THR A 151 -7.29 3.99 -14.00
C THR A 151 -8.10 2.80 -13.49
N GLU A 152 -8.26 1.74 -14.31
CA GLU A 152 -8.94 0.51 -13.90
C GLU A 152 -8.26 -0.16 -12.71
N LYS A 153 -6.93 -0.20 -12.66
CA LYS A 153 -6.21 -0.74 -11.50
C LYS A 153 -6.31 0.11 -10.25
N LEU A 154 -6.31 1.44 -10.39
CA LEU A 154 -6.56 2.34 -9.26
C LEU A 154 -7.97 2.15 -8.69
N SER A 155 -8.97 1.91 -9.55
CA SER A 155 -10.33 1.56 -9.11
C SER A 155 -10.38 0.20 -8.40
N GLN A 156 -9.71 -0.83 -8.94
CA GLN A 156 -9.59 -2.13 -8.26
C GLN A 156 -8.92 -2.00 -6.89
N LEU A 157 -7.88 -1.16 -6.79
CA LEU A 157 -7.20 -0.88 -5.53
C LEU A 157 -8.13 -0.21 -4.52
N LYS A 158 -8.94 0.76 -4.96
CA LYS A 158 -9.97 1.41 -4.13
C LYS A 158 -11.00 0.43 -3.60
N GLU A 159 -11.54 -0.42 -4.47
CA GLU A 159 -12.53 -1.43 -4.09
C GLU A 159 -11.96 -2.41 -3.06
N LEU A 160 -10.75 -2.92 -3.30
CA LEU A 160 -10.09 -3.84 -2.37
C LEU A 160 -9.72 -3.15 -1.04
N ALA A 161 -9.27 -1.91 -1.07
CA ALA A 161 -8.99 -1.14 0.15
C ALA A 161 -10.25 -0.94 0.99
N ASN A 162 -11.37 -0.58 0.36
CA ASN A 162 -12.66 -0.45 1.02
C ASN A 162 -13.14 -1.78 1.62
N LYS A 163 -12.97 -2.88 0.86
CA LYS A 163 -13.28 -4.23 1.35
C LYS A 163 -12.51 -4.54 2.63
N VAL A 164 -11.19 -4.34 2.61
CA VAL A 164 -10.32 -4.60 3.77
C VAL A 164 -10.64 -3.68 4.95
N ALA A 165 -11.06 -2.44 4.70
CA ALA A 165 -11.35 -1.45 5.73
C ALA A 165 -12.70 -1.65 6.43
N PHE A 166 -13.74 -2.08 5.69
CA PHE A 166 -15.13 -2.00 6.16
C PHE A 166 -15.83 -3.37 6.28
N GLU A 167 -15.34 -4.42 5.63
CA GLU A 167 -15.95 -5.75 5.75
C GLU A 167 -15.48 -6.48 7.01
N GLN A 168 -16.40 -7.22 7.63
CA GLN A 168 -16.06 -8.19 8.66
C GLN A 168 -15.46 -9.43 7.98
N MET A 169 -14.20 -9.73 8.27
CA MET A 169 -13.48 -10.87 7.70
C MET A 169 -12.98 -11.76 8.83
N GLU A 170 -12.54 -12.99 8.56
CA GLU A 170 -11.74 -13.76 9.52
C GLU A 170 -10.28 -13.31 9.50
N PHE A 171 -9.52 -13.56 10.57
CA PHE A 171 -8.12 -13.09 10.64
C PHE A 171 -7.26 -13.59 9.47
N ALA A 172 -7.40 -14.86 9.09
CA ALA A 172 -6.69 -15.42 7.94
C ALA A 172 -7.09 -14.71 6.62
N GLN A 173 -8.39 -14.49 6.43
CA GLN A 173 -8.93 -13.79 5.26
C GLN A 173 -8.48 -12.32 5.21
N GLY A 174 -8.41 -11.66 6.36
CA GLY A 174 -7.92 -10.29 6.47
C GLY A 174 -6.46 -10.19 6.07
N ILE A 175 -5.60 -11.09 6.57
CA ILE A 175 -4.18 -11.13 6.19
C ILE A 175 -4.02 -11.40 4.69
N ASP A 176 -4.74 -12.38 4.14
CA ASP A 176 -4.68 -12.69 2.70
C ASP A 176 -5.16 -11.50 1.85
N ALA A 177 -6.20 -10.78 2.29
CA ALA A 177 -6.68 -9.58 1.63
C ALA A 177 -5.68 -8.40 1.72
N TYR A 178 -4.96 -8.26 2.84
CA TYR A 178 -3.86 -7.30 2.98
C TYR A 178 -2.69 -7.62 2.05
N GLU A 179 -2.31 -8.90 1.93
CA GLU A 179 -1.27 -9.34 1.00
C GLU A 179 -1.68 -9.02 -0.44
N ALA A 180 -2.92 -9.32 -0.83
CA ALA A 180 -3.46 -8.95 -2.14
C ALA A 180 -3.45 -7.42 -2.40
N LEU A 181 -3.80 -6.63 -1.38
CA LEU A 181 -3.79 -5.17 -1.46
C LEU A 181 -2.37 -4.62 -1.68
N ILE A 182 -1.39 -5.16 -0.97
CA ILE A 182 0.02 -4.80 -1.11
C ILE A 182 0.56 -5.16 -2.50
N GLU A 183 0.24 -6.35 -3.01
CA GLU A 183 0.70 -6.77 -4.34
C GLU A 183 0.09 -5.91 -5.46
N LEU A 184 -1.21 -5.64 -5.39
CA LEU A 184 -1.87 -4.71 -6.32
C LEU A 184 -1.26 -3.31 -6.25
N THR A 185 -0.87 -2.86 -5.06
CA THR A 185 -0.21 -1.57 -4.86
C THR A 185 1.15 -1.49 -5.55
N LYS A 186 1.98 -2.55 -5.43
CA LYS A 186 3.27 -2.62 -6.12
C LYS A 186 3.08 -2.59 -7.63
N ASP A 187 2.10 -3.33 -8.13
CA ASP A 187 1.76 -3.37 -9.55
C ASP A 187 1.30 -2.00 -10.06
N VAL A 188 0.40 -1.31 -9.35
CA VAL A 188 0.01 0.08 -9.65
C VAL A 188 1.23 1.01 -9.68
N SER A 189 2.13 0.90 -8.70
CA SER A 189 3.35 1.73 -8.62
C SER A 189 4.27 1.49 -9.82
N ARG A 190 4.46 0.23 -10.22
CA ARG A 190 5.22 -0.15 -11.41
C ARG A 190 4.56 0.37 -12.69
N GLN A 191 3.25 0.29 -12.79
CA GLN A 191 2.51 0.79 -13.95
C GLN A 191 2.54 2.31 -14.06
N LEU A 192 2.45 3.04 -12.95
CA LEU A 192 2.65 4.49 -12.92
C LEU A 192 4.03 4.84 -13.51
N LYS A 193 5.07 4.16 -13.04
CA LYS A 193 6.44 4.36 -13.52
C LYS A 193 6.55 4.09 -15.02
N VAL A 194 6.10 2.93 -15.49
CA VAL A 194 6.20 2.57 -16.92
C VAL A 194 5.35 3.50 -17.79
N SER A 195 4.08 3.65 -17.47
CA SER A 195 3.11 4.36 -18.32
C SER A 195 3.44 5.84 -18.48
N LEU A 196 3.95 6.47 -17.43
CA LEU A 196 4.16 7.93 -17.41
C LEU A 196 5.59 8.35 -17.75
N THR A 197 6.52 7.40 -17.87
CA THR A 197 7.92 7.67 -18.28
C THR A 197 8.27 7.14 -19.66
N SER A 198 7.48 6.19 -20.19
CA SER A 198 7.63 5.70 -21.56
C SER A 198 7.46 6.84 -22.57
N LYS A 199 8.33 6.91 -23.59
CA LYS A 199 8.11 7.83 -24.71
C LYS A 199 6.76 7.50 -25.37
N PRO A 200 5.97 8.49 -25.81
CA PRO A 200 4.79 8.21 -26.62
C PRO A 200 5.24 7.38 -27.82
N HIS A 201 4.57 6.25 -28.03
CA HIS A 201 4.73 5.45 -29.25
C HIS A 201 4.42 6.40 -30.41
N ARG A 202 5.45 6.78 -31.18
CA ARG A 202 5.24 7.48 -32.44
C ARG A 202 4.50 6.50 -33.33
N SER A 203 3.21 6.71 -33.56
CA SER A 203 2.51 6.06 -34.66
C SER A 203 3.37 6.27 -35.90
N PRO A 204 3.65 5.20 -36.69
CA PRO A 204 4.39 5.38 -37.93
C PRO A 204 3.65 6.41 -38.79
N PRO A 205 4.36 7.32 -39.47
CA PRO A 205 3.71 8.27 -40.36
C PRO A 205 2.88 7.47 -41.37
N MET A 206 1.58 7.76 -41.45
CA MET A 206 0.75 7.24 -42.53
C MET A 206 1.39 7.72 -43.83
N THR A 207 2.03 6.80 -44.54
CA THR A 207 2.46 7.01 -45.91
C THR A 207 1.21 7.38 -46.72
N PRO A 208 1.20 8.52 -47.42
CA PRO A 208 0.10 8.83 -48.33
C PRO A 208 0.09 7.76 -49.42
N SER A 209 -1.04 7.08 -49.56
CA SER A 209 -1.29 6.21 -50.71
C SER A 209 -1.28 7.08 -51.97
N MET A 210 -0.36 6.77 -52.89
CA MET A 210 -0.39 7.29 -54.27
C MET A 210 -1.55 6.68 -55.04
#